data_AF-A0A1J0A928-F1
#
_entry.id   AF-A0A1J0A928-F1
#
_cell.length_a   1.000
_cell.length_b   1.000
_cell.length_c   1.000
_cell.angle_alpha   90.00
_cell.angle_beta   90.00
_cell.angle_gamma   90.00
#
_symmetry.space_group_name_H-M   'P 1'
#
loop_
_entity.id
_entity.type
_entity.pdbx_description
1 polymer ?
#
loop_
_entity_poly.entity_id
_entity_poly.type
_entity_poly.pdbx_seq_one_letter_code
_entity_poly.pdbx_strand_id
1 'polypeptide(L)' 'MPTHSLDLRQRIVAAYRLGGTSMRKVAERFMVTKRTVHRLVQQYKQTQDLTPIAERGVSHLK' A
#
# COMPACT_ATOMS: atom_id res chain seq x y z
N MET A 1 -13.11 5.77 8.25
CA MET A 1 -12.98 5.62 6.78
C MET A 1 -12.33 4.27 6.52
N PRO A 2 -12.87 3.42 5.63
CA PRO A 2 -12.37 2.06 5.49
C PRO A 2 -10.92 2.09 5.03
N THR A 3 -10.03 1.85 5.99
CA THR A 3 -8.64 1.50 5.75
C THR A 3 -8.67 0.25 4.89
N HIS A 4 -8.29 0.36 3.61
CA HIS A 4 -8.07 -0.77 2.70
C HIS A 4 -7.52 -1.97 3.49
N SER A 5 -8.15 -3.14 3.35
CA SER A 5 -7.72 -4.36 4.03
C SER A 5 -6.23 -4.63 3.78
N LEU A 6 -5.54 -5.22 4.76
CA LEU A 6 -4.10 -5.50 4.65
C LEU A 6 -3.77 -6.31 3.39
N ASP A 7 -4.59 -7.31 3.07
CA ASP A 7 -4.49 -8.12 1.86
C ASP A 7 -4.52 -7.28 0.58
N LEU A 8 -5.44 -6.32 0.46
CA LEU A 8 -5.53 -5.43 -0.71
C LEU A 8 -4.25 -4.60 -0.87
N ARG A 9 -3.69 -4.10 0.23
CA ARG A 9 -2.43 -3.32 0.21
C ARG A 9 -1.26 -4.18 -0.24
N GLN A 10 -1.17 -5.40 0.29
CA GLN A 10 -0.14 -6.37 -0.08
C GLN A 10 -0.23 -6.72 -1.57
N ARG A 11 -1.42 -6.97 -2.10
CA ARG A 11 -1.64 -7.25 -3.53
C ARG A 11 -1.25 -6.07 -4.43
N ILE A 12 -1.56 -4.83 -4.02
CA ILE A 12 -1.16 -3.63 -4.77
C ILE A 12 0.37 -3.52 -4.86
N VAL A 13 1.08 -3.67 -3.73
CA VAL A 13 2.54 -3.58 -3.70
C VAL A 13 3.19 -4.74 -4.44
N ALA A 14 2.66 -5.96 -4.30
CA ALA A 14 3.14 -7.12 -5.04
C ALA A 14 2.99 -6.92 -6.56
N ALA A 15 1.84 -6.41 -7.01
CA ALA A 15 1.60 -6.12 -8.42
C ALA A 15 2.56 -5.05 -8.99
N TYR A 16 2.98 -4.07 -8.18
CA TYR A 16 4.01 -3.12 -8.57
C TYR A 16 5.41 -3.77 -8.61
N ARG A 17 5.75 -4.60 -7.61
CA ARG A 17 7.06 -5.25 -7.48
C ARG A 17 7.34 -6.32 -8.53
N LEU A 18 6.31 -7.05 -8.97
CA LEU A 18 6.44 -8.06 -10.04
C LEU A 18 6.91 -7.45 -11.37
N GLY A 19 6.86 -6.12 -11.52
CA GLY A 19 7.49 -5.40 -12.61
C GLY A 19 6.71 -5.50 -13.92
N GLY A 20 6.98 -4.59 -14.84
CA GLY A 20 6.32 -4.53 -16.16
C GLY A 20 5.15 -3.56 -16.25
N THR A 21 4.86 -2.78 -15.21
CA THR A 21 3.75 -1.83 -15.24
C THR A 21 4.00 -0.56 -14.42
N SER A 22 3.31 0.52 -14.77
CA SER A 22 3.41 1.80 -14.07
C SER A 22 2.46 1.83 -12.87
N MET A 23 2.75 2.69 -11.87
CA MET A 23 1.84 2.89 -10.72
C MET A 23 0.42 3.27 -11.15
N ARG A 24 0.24 3.96 -12.29
CA ARG A 24 -1.07 4.29 -12.86
C ARG A 24 -1.85 3.05 -13.29
N LYS A 25 -1.20 2.16 -14.06
CA LYS A 25 -1.81 0.90 -14.50
C LYS A 25 -2.16 -0.01 -13.32
N VAL A 26 -1.32 -0.04 -12.27
CA VAL A 26 -1.67 -0.72 -11.02
C VAL A 26 -2.89 -0.08 -10.37
N ALA A 27 -2.95 1.25 -10.31
CA ALA A 27 -4.08 1.96 -9.72
C ALA A 27 -5.40 1.65 -10.44
N GLU A 28 -5.38 1.65 -11.77
CA GLU A 28 -6.52 1.28 -12.64
C GLU A 28 -6.97 -0.18 -12.38
N ARG A 29 -6.02 -1.14 -12.32
CA ARG A 29 -6.32 -2.56 -12.04
C ARG A 29 -7.02 -2.79 -10.70
N PHE A 30 -6.65 -2.03 -9.68
CA PHE A 30 -7.19 -2.16 -8.32
C PHE A 30 -8.29 -1.13 -8.00
N MET A 31 -8.72 -0.34 -8.99
CA MET A 31 -9.72 0.73 -8.83
C MET A 31 -9.39 1.71 -7.68
N VAL A 32 -8.10 2.00 -7.50
CA VAL A 32 -7.60 2.95 -6.49
C VAL A 32 -6.97 4.16 -7.16
N THR A 33 -6.69 5.21 -6.40
CA THR A 33 -5.95 6.36 -6.91
C THR A 33 -4.44 6.06 -7.01
N LYS A 34 -3.76 6.66 -7.99
CA LYS A 34 -2.27 6.63 -8.09
C LYS A 34 -1.61 7.03 -6.76
N ARG A 35 -2.17 8.03 -6.07
CA ARG A 35 -1.67 8.51 -4.77
C ARG A 35 -1.67 7.40 -3.71
N THR A 36 -2.67 6.53 -3.73
CA THR A 36 -2.76 5.36 -2.83
C THR A 36 -1.65 4.37 -3.12
N VAL A 37 -1.46 4.00 -4.39
CA VAL A 37 -0.37 3.10 -4.82
C VAL A 37 0.99 3.68 -4.42
N HIS A 38 1.23 4.97 -4.69
CA HIS A 38 2.47 5.64 -4.33
C HIS A 38 2.73 5.60 -2.81
N ARG A 39 1.71 5.92 -1.99
CA ARG A 39 1.82 5.88 -0.53
C ARG A 39 2.17 4.47 -0.04
N LEU A 40 1.48 3.44 -0.52
CA LEU A 40 1.72 2.05 -0.11
C LEU A 40 3.11 1.55 -0.53
N VAL A 41 3.55 1.86 -1.75
CA VAL A 41 4.89 1.50 -2.22
C VAL A 41 5.95 2.20 -1.37
N GLN A 42 5.76 3.48 -1.05
CA GLN A 42 6.71 4.22 -0.24
C GLN A 42 6.76 3.71 1.20
N GLN A 43 5.62 3.41 1.79
CA GLN A 43 5.54 2.77 3.11
C GLN A 43 6.29 1.45 3.11
N TYR A 44 6.02 0.57 2.14
CA TYR A 44 6.71 -0.71 2.01
C TYR A 44 8.23 -0.58 1.86
N LYS A 45 8.71 0.43 1.11
CA LYS A 45 10.15 0.70 0.97
C LYS A 45 10.83 1.13 2.28
N GLN A 46 10.09 1.79 3.16
CA GLN A 46 10.63 2.35 4.41
C GLN A 46 10.55 1.35 5.57
N THR A 47 9.41 0.67 5.72
CA THR A 47 9.12 -0.14 6.92
C THR A 47 9.02 -1.63 6.62
N GLN A 48 8.95 -2.02 5.33
CA GLN A 48 8.50 -3.36 4.90
C GLN A 48 7.13 -3.79 5.46
N ASP A 49 6.38 -2.85 6.06
CA ASP A 49 5.11 -3.11 6.73
C ASP A 49 4.00 -2.23 6.13
N LEU A 50 2.90 -2.86 5.73
CA LEU A 50 1.73 -2.23 5.11
C LEU A 50 0.53 -2.09 6.05
N THR A 51 0.70 -2.43 7.33
CA THR A 51 -0.31 -2.19 8.35
C THR A 51 -0.72 -0.71 8.37
N PRO A 52 -2.00 -0.40 8.62
CA PRO A 52 -2.41 0.98 8.86
C PRO A 52 -1.66 1.51 10.08
N ILE A 53 -0.88 2.56 9.88
CA ILE A 53 -0.44 3.42 10.98
C ILE A 53 -1.73 4.02 11.54
N ALA A 54 -2.18 3.52 12.68
CA ALA A 54 -3.37 4.03 13.33
C ALA A 54 -3.12 5.52 13.61
N GLU A 55 -3.83 6.40 12.90
CA GLU A 55 -3.83 7.81 13.23
C GLU A 55 -4.48 7.96 14.60
N ARG A 56 -3.61 8.10 15.62
CA ARG A 56 -3.90 8.31 17.05
C ARG A 56 -4.12 7.04 17.87
N GLY A 57 -3.01 6.42 18.26
CA GLY A 57 -2.92 5.44 19.35
C GLY A 57 -1.68 4.57 19.23
N VAL A 58 -0.63 4.93 19.96
CA VAL A 58 0.60 4.14 20.21
C VAL A 58 0.37 2.62 20.25
N SER A 59 1.18 1.86 19.49
CA SER A 59 1.63 0.45 19.65
C SER A 59 1.94 -0.11 18.25
N HIS A 60 3.09 -0.69 17.92
CA HIS A 60 3.92 -1.61 18.70
C HIS A 60 5.35 -1.54 18.14
N LEU A 61 6.34 -1.28 19.00
CA LEU A 61 7.69 -1.80 18.80
C LEU A 61 7.62 -3.32 18.97
N LYS A 62 8.16 -4.06 18.00
CA LYS A 62 8.89 -5.30 18.29
C LYS A 62 9.82 -5.65 17.14
#